data_AF-A0A7C2UN72-F1
#
_entry.id   AF-A0A7C2UN72-F1
#
_cell.length_a   1.000
_cell.length_b   1.000
_cell.length_c   1.000
_cell.angle_alpha   90.00
_cell.angle_beta   90.00
_cell.angle_gamma   90.00
#
_symmetry.space_group_name_H-M   'P 1'
#
loop_
_entity.id
_entity.type
_entity.pdbx_description
1 polymer ?
#
loop_
_entity_poly.entity_id
_entity_poly.type
_entity_poly.pdbx_seq_one_letter_code
_entity_poly.pdbx_strand_id
1 'polypeptide(L)'
;MEVTIANLVEVTRHLPMLLRSSLINIQLLVALLVVGFVVGTVVALLQVYGGRIVGILAFVYEWVFRSIPALVLLFLFYYGPAQFGLYISSFLAATLALGFRSSAYQSQVFRGAIQS
;
A
#
# COMPACT_ATOMS: atom_id res chain seq x y z
N MET A 1 -27.12 -33.92 7.13
CA MET A 1 -26.86 -33.40 8.49
C MET A 1 -25.41 -33.63 8.92
N GLU A 2 -24.84 -34.83 8.72
CA GLU A 2 -23.43 -35.12 9.04
C GLU A 2 -22.40 -34.28 8.26
N VAL A 3 -22.60 -34.09 6.95
CA VAL A 3 -21.70 -33.27 6.10
C VAL A 3 -21.64 -31.81 6.57
N THR A 4 -22.76 -31.23 6.99
CA THR A 4 -22.83 -29.85 7.50
C THR A 4 -22.07 -29.70 8.82
N ILE A 5 -22.16 -30.69 9.71
CA ILE A 5 -21.44 -30.69 10.98
C ILE A 5 -19.94 -30.86 10.75
N ALA A 6 -19.54 -31.73 9.81
CA ALA A 6 -18.14 -31.89 9.42
C ALA A 6 -17.51 -30.58 8.90
N ASN A 7 -18.23 -29.85 8.03
CA ASN A 7 -17.77 -28.56 7.52
C ASN A 7 -17.61 -27.50 8.63
N LEU A 8 -18.50 -27.45 9.63
CA LEU A 8 -18.40 -26.52 10.75
C LEU A 8 -17.21 -26.84 11.68
N VAL A 9 -16.93 -28.13 11.90
CA VAL A 9 -15.73 -28.58 12.63
C VAL A 9 -14.46 -28.22 11.87
N GLU A 10 -14.49 -28.25 10.53
CA GLU A 10 -13.34 -27.88 9.72
C GLU A 10 -13.07 -26.37 9.73
N VAL A 11 -14.11 -25.53 9.66
CA VAL A 11 -13.98 -24.06 9.79
C VAL A 11 -13.40 -23.68 11.16
N THR A 12 -13.88 -24.30 12.24
CA THR A 12 -13.39 -24.02 13.60
C THR A 12 -11.93 -24.44 13.79
N ARG A 13 -11.46 -25.49 13.11
CA ARG A 13 -10.04 -25.88 13.10
C ARG A 13 -9.13 -24.89 12.37
N HIS A 14 -9.61 -24.25 11.31
CA HIS A 14 -8.84 -23.27 10.54
C HIS A 14 -8.92 -21.84 11.11
N LEU A 15 -9.91 -21.57 11.96
CA LEU A 15 -10.11 -20.29 12.63
C LEU A 15 -8.83 -19.66 13.24
N PRO A 16 -8.00 -20.37 14.02
CA PRO A 16 -6.77 -19.78 14.57
C PRO A 16 -5.77 -19.35 13.50
N MET A 17 -5.68 -20.09 12.38
CA MET A 17 -4.83 -19.72 11.26
C MET A 17 -5.36 -18.47 10.54
N LEU A 18 -6.68 -18.37 10.34
CA LEU A 18 -7.31 -17.19 9.77
C LEU A 18 -7.10 -15.96 10.64
N LEU A 19 -7.26 -16.08 11.97
CA LEU A 19 -6.99 -14.99 12.91
C LEU A 19 -5.53 -14.54 12.85
N ARG A 20 -4.58 -15.47 12.77
CA ARG A 20 -3.15 -15.15 12.61
C ARG A 20 -2.88 -14.41 11.29
N SER A 21 -3.47 -14.85 10.19
CA SER A 21 -3.35 -14.18 8.89
C SER A 21 -3.99 -12.78 8.89
N SER A 22 -5.10 -12.60 9.60
CA SER A 22 -5.72 -11.28 9.78
C SER A 22 -4.80 -10.32 10.53
N LEU A 23 -4.08 -10.80 11.56
CA LEU A 23 -3.10 -9.96 12.27
C LEU A 23 -1.97 -9.48 11.34
N ILE A 24 -1.47 -10.34 10.46
CA ILE A 24 -0.44 -9.96 9.47
C ILE A 24 -0.99 -8.91 8.50
N ASN A 25 -2.24 -9.06 8.06
CA ASN A 25 -2.89 -8.05 7.21
C ASN A 25 -3.03 -6.71 7.92
N ILE A 26 -3.39 -6.70 9.20
CA ILE A 26 -3.46 -5.45 10.00
C ILE A 26 -2.07 -4.81 10.12
N GLN A 27 -1.03 -5.60 10.39
CA GLN A 27 0.34 -5.10 10.45
C GLN A 27 0.76 -4.47 9.12
N LEU A 28 0.47 -5.16 7.99
CA LEU A 28 0.75 -4.66 6.66
C LEU A 28 -0.04 -3.37 6.35
N LEU A 29 -1.32 -3.33 6.72
CA LEU A 29 -2.21 -2.16 6.57
C LEU A 29 -1.65 -0.96 7.34
N VAL A 30 -1.28 -1.14 8.60
CA VAL A 30 -0.69 -0.06 9.41
C VAL A 30 0.61 0.42 8.77
N ALA A 31 1.50 -0.50 8.38
CA ALA A 31 2.78 -0.14 7.79
C ALA A 31 2.63 0.64 6.46
N LEU A 32 1.78 0.16 5.53
CA LEU A 32 1.56 0.86 4.27
C LEU A 32 0.84 2.20 4.46
N LEU A 33 -0.05 2.33 5.46
CA LEU A 33 -0.73 3.59 5.76
C LEU A 33 0.24 4.62 6.34
N VAL A 34 1.20 4.20 7.17
CA VAL A 34 2.26 5.09 7.69
C VAL A 34 3.12 5.62 6.55
N VAL A 35 3.56 4.76 5.63
CA VAL A 35 4.28 5.19 4.42
C VAL A 35 3.41 6.13 3.58
N GLY A 36 2.15 5.75 3.39
CA GLY A 36 1.14 6.53 2.68
C GLY A 36 0.96 7.93 3.25
N PHE A 37 0.88 8.04 4.57
CA PHE A 37 0.71 9.29 5.29
C PHE A 37 1.94 10.17 5.14
N VAL A 38 3.12 9.66 5.50
CA VAL A 38 4.37 10.45 5.47
C VAL A 38 4.66 10.95 4.05
N VAL A 39 4.65 10.06 3.06
CA VAL A 39 4.93 10.43 1.67
C VAL A 39 3.79 11.27 1.10
N GLY A 40 2.54 10.96 1.42
CA GLY A 40 1.36 11.66 0.92
C GLY A 40 1.31 13.11 1.39
N THR A 41 1.66 13.36 2.65
CA THR A 41 1.79 14.71 3.20
C THR A 41 2.88 15.50 2.46
N VAL A 42 4.06 14.92 2.26
CA VAL A 42 5.14 15.58 1.50
C VAL A 42 4.69 15.90 0.08
N VAL A 43 4.10 14.95 -0.64
CA VAL A 43 3.61 15.12 -2.02
C VAL A 43 2.51 16.18 -2.10
N ALA A 44 1.61 16.25 -1.12
CA ALA A 44 0.59 17.29 -1.04
C ALA A 44 1.21 18.69 -0.85
N LEU A 45 2.15 18.83 0.09
CA LEU A 45 2.85 20.09 0.33
C LEU A 45 3.63 20.56 -0.91
N LEU A 46 4.29 19.64 -1.61
CA LEU A 46 5.01 19.94 -2.86
C LEU A 46 4.08 20.44 -3.96
N GLN A 47 2.84 19.94 -4.04
CA GLN A 47 1.86 20.44 -5.01
C GLN A 47 1.33 21.83 -4.65
N VAL A 48 1.09 22.09 -3.36
CA VAL A 48 0.54 23.37 -2.92
C VAL A 48 1.60 24.47 -2.95
N TYR A 49 2.82 24.17 -2.48
CA TYR A 49 3.85 25.18 -2.21
C TYR A 49 5.09 25.08 -3.10
N GLY A 50 5.29 23.99 -3.85
CA GLY A 50 6.51 23.76 -4.64
C GLY A 50 6.62 24.56 -5.95
N GLY A 51 5.60 25.33 -6.32
CA GLY A 51 5.54 26.04 -7.60
C GLY A 51 5.28 25.12 -8.79
N ARG A 52 5.33 25.67 -10.02
CA ARG A 52 4.82 24.99 -11.22
C ARG A 52 5.56 23.69 -11.56
N ILE A 53 6.89 23.69 -11.52
CA ILE A 53 7.69 22.52 -11.94
C ILE A 53 7.55 21.38 -10.93
N VAL A 54 7.76 21.68 -9.64
CA VAL A 54 7.67 20.68 -8.57
C VAL A 54 6.24 20.14 -8.44
N GLY A 55 5.23 21.00 -8.57
CA GLY A 55 3.83 20.58 -8.57
C GLY A 55 3.50 19.61 -9.72
N ILE A 56 4.05 19.84 -10.91
CA ILE A 56 3.90 18.89 -12.04
C ILE A 56 4.58 17.56 -11.74
N LEU A 57 5.79 17.57 -11.18
CA LEU A 57 6.49 16.32 -10.82
C LEU A 57 5.72 15.52 -9.77
N ALA A 58 5.19 16.19 -8.75
CA ALA A 58 4.35 15.57 -7.73
C ALA A 58 3.04 15.02 -8.33
N PHE A 59 2.42 15.73 -9.26
CA PHE A 59 1.25 15.24 -10.01
C PHE A 59 1.57 14.01 -10.85
N VAL A 60 2.71 14.00 -11.56
CA VAL A 60 3.16 12.85 -12.35
C VAL A 60 3.40 11.63 -11.47
N TYR A 61 4.04 11.82 -10.31
CA TYR A 61 4.19 10.76 -9.30
C TYR A 61 2.84 10.13 -8.95
N GLU A 62 1.83 10.93 -8.59
CA GLU A 62 0.53 10.41 -8.23
C GLU A 62 -0.15 9.68 -9.39
N TRP A 63 -0.07 10.26 -10.59
CA TRP A 63 -0.63 9.68 -11.80
C TRP A 63 -0.02 8.30 -12.08
N VAL A 64 1.29 8.12 -11.93
CA VAL A 64 1.95 6.83 -12.11
C VAL A 64 1.43 5.79 -11.11
N PHE A 65 1.47 6.10 -9.81
CA PHE A 65 1.12 5.13 -8.76
C PHE A 65 -0.38 4.78 -8.73
N ARG A 66 -1.25 5.67 -9.22
CA ARG A 66 -2.69 5.41 -9.34
C ARG A 66 -3.04 4.65 -10.63
N SER A 67 -2.28 4.86 -11.71
CA SER A 67 -2.51 4.25 -13.02
C SER A 67 -2.00 2.80 -13.12
N ILE A 68 -0.90 2.45 -12.43
CA ILE A 68 -0.36 1.08 -12.47
C ILE A 68 -1.24 0.15 -11.63
N PRO A 69 -1.58 -1.08 -12.09
CA PRO A 69 -2.29 -2.05 -11.27
C PRO A 69 -1.51 -2.43 -10.00
N ALA A 70 -2.20 -2.59 -8.86
CA ALA A 70 -1.55 -2.90 -7.59
C ALA A 70 -0.69 -4.18 -7.66
N LEU A 71 -1.15 -5.20 -8.39
CA LEU A 71 -0.40 -6.43 -8.59
C LEU A 71 0.93 -6.18 -9.32
N VAL A 72 0.94 -5.32 -10.34
CA VAL A 72 2.16 -4.95 -11.09
C VAL A 72 3.13 -4.20 -10.18
N LEU A 73 2.66 -3.30 -9.32
CA LEU A 73 3.50 -2.64 -8.31
C LEU A 73 4.11 -3.66 -7.35
N LEU A 74 3.33 -4.62 -6.86
CA LEU A 74 3.85 -5.68 -5.99
C LEU A 74 4.96 -6.49 -6.68
N PHE A 75 4.76 -6.87 -7.95
CA PHE A 75 5.78 -7.53 -8.75
C PHE A 75 7.04 -6.66 -8.91
N LEU A 76 6.86 -5.38 -9.26
CA LEU A 76 7.97 -4.46 -9.48
C LEU A 76 8.80 -4.26 -8.21
N PHE A 77 8.16 -4.04 -7.07
CA PHE A 77 8.85 -3.82 -5.80
C PHE A 77 9.50 -5.09 -5.24
N TYR A 78 8.93 -6.27 -5.49
CA TYR A 78 9.51 -7.52 -5.02
C TYR A 78 10.64 -8.04 -5.93
N TYR A 79 10.43 -8.05 -7.25
CA TYR A 79 11.38 -8.62 -8.21
C TYR A 79 12.33 -7.59 -8.83
N GLY A 80 11.97 -6.30 -8.84
CA GLY A 80 12.81 -5.24 -9.40
C GLY A 80 14.15 -5.10 -8.69
N PRO A 81 14.19 -4.91 -7.35
CA PRO A 81 15.44 -4.79 -6.60
C PRO A 81 16.38 -6.00 -6.76
N ALA A 82 15.81 -7.20 -6.94
CA ALA A 82 16.59 -8.43 -7.10
C ALA A 82 17.46 -8.41 -8.37
N GLN A 83 17.08 -7.66 -9.41
CA GLN A 83 17.90 -7.47 -10.62
C GLN A 83 19.21 -6.71 -10.34
N PHE A 84 19.25 -5.96 -9.24
CA PHE A 84 20.42 -5.22 -8.77
C PHE A 84 21.13 -5.93 -7.59
N GLY A 85 20.78 -7.18 -7.31
CA GLY A 85 21.34 -7.95 -6.18
C GLY A 85 20.76 -7.59 -4.80
N LEU A 86 19.68 -6.81 -4.75
CA LEU A 86 19.00 -6.43 -3.50
C LEU A 86 17.78 -7.32 -3.26
N TYR A 87 17.86 -8.18 -2.24
CA TYR A 87 16.77 -9.06 -1.84
C TYR A 87 16.05 -8.49 -0.63
N ILE A 88 14.81 -8.05 -0.82
CA ILE A 88 13.97 -7.52 0.26
C ILE A 88 12.86 -8.52 0.61
N SER A 89 12.38 -8.47 1.86
CA SER A 89 11.29 -9.34 2.30
C SER A 89 9.98 -9.00 1.57
N SER A 90 9.13 -10.02 1.38
CA SER A 90 7.81 -9.83 0.74
C SER A 90 6.93 -8.84 1.51
N PHE A 91 7.06 -8.80 2.84
CA PHE A 91 6.38 -7.81 3.68
C PHE A 91 6.84 -6.39 3.34
N LEU A 92 8.16 -6.14 3.30
CA LEU A 92 8.68 -4.81 2.98
C LEU A 92 8.32 -4.38 1.54
N ALA A 93 8.44 -5.30 0.58
CA ALA A 93 8.02 -5.03 -0.81
C ALA A 93 6.55 -4.63 -0.90
N ALA A 94 5.66 -5.36 -0.20
CA ALA A 94 4.24 -5.06 -0.15
C ALA A 94 3.95 -3.73 0.57
N THR A 95 4.62 -3.46 1.69
CA THR A 95 4.52 -2.20 2.42
C THR A 95 4.89 -1.02 1.54
N LEU A 96 5.99 -1.10 0.79
CA LEU A 96 6.44 -0.02 -0.08
C LEU A 96 5.53 0.14 -1.31
N ALA A 97 5.23 -0.95 -2.02
CA ALA A 97 4.37 -0.91 -3.21
C ALA A 97 2.98 -0.32 -2.91
N LEU A 98 2.32 -0.82 -1.86
CA LEU A 98 1.00 -0.36 -1.47
C LEU A 98 1.06 0.96 -0.72
N GLY A 99 2.16 1.26 -0.01
CA GLY A 99 2.38 2.51 0.69
C GLY A 99 2.56 3.68 -0.27
N PHE A 100 3.37 3.54 -1.33
CA PHE A 100 3.49 4.55 -2.37
C PHE A 100 2.23 4.71 -3.21
N ARG A 101 1.49 3.60 -3.45
CA ARG A 101 0.15 3.69 -4.02
C ARG A 101 -0.77 4.49 -3.10
N SER A 102 -0.78 4.19 -1.80
CA SER A 102 -1.61 4.87 -0.81
C SER A 102 -1.27 6.36 -0.71
N SER A 103 0.01 6.73 -0.71
CA SER A 103 0.42 8.13 -0.62
C SER A 103 -0.10 8.97 -1.78
N ALA A 104 -0.20 8.41 -2.98
CA ALA A 104 -0.75 9.11 -4.14
C ALA A 104 -2.27 9.41 -4.02
N TYR A 105 -3.01 8.60 -3.27
CA TYR A 105 -4.42 8.89 -2.95
C TYR A 105 -4.53 9.84 -1.75
N GLN A 106 -3.73 9.62 -0.70
CA GLN A 106 -3.73 10.45 0.49
C GLN A 106 -3.29 11.88 0.21
N SER A 107 -2.31 12.08 -0.69
CA SER A 107 -1.84 13.41 -1.09
C SER A 107 -2.95 14.26 -1.73
N GLN A 108 -3.85 13.64 -2.51
CA GLN A 108 -5.01 14.35 -3.08
C GLN A 108 -6.00 14.77 -1.99
N VAL A 109 -6.25 13.92 -1.00
CA VAL A 109 -7.09 14.24 0.16
C VAL A 109 -6.49 15.39 0.96
N PHE A 110 -5.19 15.31 1.28
CA PHE A 110 -4.51 16.33 2.06
C PHE A 110 -4.40 17.66 1.31
N ARG A 111 -4.06 17.63 0.01
CA ARG A 111 -4.08 18.82 -0.84
C ARG A 111 -5.45 19.48 -0.85
N GLY A 112 -6.52 18.69 -0.99
CA GLY A 112 -7.89 19.17 -0.90
C GLY A 112 -8.18 19.85 0.44
N ALA A 113 -7.76 19.24 1.54
CA ALA A 113 -7.92 19.81 2.89
C ALA A 113 -7.11 21.10 3.10
N ILE A 114 -5.90 21.19 2.54
CA ILE A 114 -5.05 22.40 2.63
C ILE A 114 -5.63 23.58 1.82
N GLN A 115 -6.33 23.28 0.72
CA GLN A 115 -6.87 24.28 -0.20
C GLN A 115 -8.35 24.65 0.07
N SER A 116 -8.97 24.07 1.08
CA SER A 116 -10.36 24.37 1.51
C SER A 116 -10.38 25.51 2.52
#